data_AF-A0A3N5QP41-F1
#
_entry.id   AF-A0A3N5QP41-F1
#
_cell.length_a   1.000
_cell.length_b   1.000
_cell.length_c   1.000
_cell.angle_alpha   90.00
_cell.angle_beta   90.00
_cell.angle_gamma   90.00
#
_symmetry.space_group_name_H-M   'P 1'
#
loop_
_entity.id
_entity.type
_entity.pdbx_description
1 polymer ?
#
loop_
_entity_poly.entity_id
_entity_poly.type
_entity_poly.pdbx_seq_one_letter_code
_entity_poly.pdbx_strand_id
1 'polypeptide(L)'
;MEFKIRGLDKIKQLLDKGVTIPNPYTLDIGDEVKVAQISGQGVTIYPGCRIYGSETVISAGVQLGREGPVTLENCQLGPKVELKAGYFNGSVFLEKTSLGSGAHVREGCILEEEANAAHCVGLKQTIL
;
A
#
# COMPACT_ATOMS: atom_id res chain seq x y z
N MET A 1 -21.64 -19.06 14.70
CA MET A 1 -20.76 -18.78 13.54
C MET A 1 -19.49 -18.18 14.09
N GLU A 2 -18.34 -18.78 13.79
CA GLU A 2 -17.03 -18.24 14.17
C GLU A 2 -16.58 -17.30 13.05
N PHE A 3 -16.48 -16.00 13.35
CA PHE A 3 -16.05 -15.00 12.38
C PHE A 3 -14.53 -14.95 12.37
N LYS A 4 -13.89 -15.40 11.29
CA LYS A 4 -12.44 -15.32 11.12
C LYS A 4 -12.10 -14.13 10.22
N ILE A 5 -11.33 -13.18 10.76
CA ILE A 5 -10.84 -12.03 9.99
C ILE A 5 -9.75 -12.51 9.04
N ARG A 6 -9.91 -12.22 7.74
CA ARG A 6 -8.91 -12.55 6.73
C ARG A 6 -7.59 -11.83 7.02
N GLY A 7 -6.47 -12.52 6.85
CA GLY A 7 -5.15 -11.93 7.04
C GLY A 7 -4.76 -11.62 8.50
N LEU A 8 -5.54 -12.04 9.50
CA LEU A 8 -5.26 -11.76 10.93
C LEU A 8 -3.84 -12.18 11.34
N ASP A 9 -3.38 -13.35 10.92
CA ASP A 9 -2.03 -13.85 11.25
C ASP A 9 -0.93 -13.01 10.59
N LYS A 10 -1.21 -12.43 9.41
CA LYS A 10 -0.27 -11.52 8.73
C LYS A 10 -0.23 -10.16 9.41
N ILE A 11 -1.39 -9.65 9.82
CA ILE A 11 -1.49 -8.40 10.58
C ILE A 11 -0.67 -8.50 11.87
N LYS A 12 -0.77 -9.63 12.60
CA LYS A 12 0.08 -9.90 13.76
C LYS A 12 1.57 -9.88 13.41
N GLN A 13 1.98 -10.62 12.38
CA GLN A 13 3.39 -10.62 11.94
C GLN A 13 3.90 -9.22 11.54
N LEU A 14 3.05 -8.39 10.93
CA LEU A 14 3.42 -7.01 10.57
C LEU A 14 3.60 -6.13 11.81
N LEU A 15 2.71 -6.24 12.79
CA LEU A 15 2.84 -5.56 14.08
C LEU A 15 4.13 -5.98 14.78
N ASP A 16 4.41 -7.29 14.85
CA ASP A 16 5.63 -7.83 15.45
C ASP A 16 6.90 -7.35 14.73
N LYS A 17 6.81 -7.11 13.41
CA LYS A 17 7.90 -6.55 12.60
C LYS A 17 8.13 -5.05 12.83
N GLY A 18 7.19 -4.35 13.47
CA GLY A 18 7.26 -2.91 13.78
C GLY A 18 6.40 -2.01 12.90
N VAL A 19 5.54 -2.57 12.03
CA VAL A 19 4.62 -1.76 11.21
C VAL A 19 3.60 -1.05 12.12
N THR A 20 3.42 0.24 11.92
CA THR A 20 2.41 1.02 12.64
C THR A 20 1.05 0.84 12.00
N ILE A 21 0.11 0.22 12.71
CA ILE A 21 -1.25 -0.02 12.24
C ILE A 21 -2.24 0.47 13.32
N PRO A 22 -2.77 1.71 13.21
CA PRO A 22 -3.59 2.31 14.25
C PRO A 22 -4.88 1.53 14.57
N ASN A 23 -5.47 0.87 13.57
CA ASN A 23 -6.64 0.02 13.77
C ASN A 23 -6.51 -1.30 12.98
N PRO A 24 -5.82 -2.31 13.55
CA PRO A 24 -5.45 -3.54 12.85
C PRO A 24 -6.64 -4.33 12.30
N TYR A 25 -7.75 -4.35 13.02
CA TYR A 25 -8.95 -5.12 12.64
C TYR A 25 -9.72 -4.57 11.43
N THR A 26 -9.33 -3.40 10.93
CA THR A 26 -9.92 -2.80 9.72
C THR A 26 -9.13 -3.09 8.46
N LEU A 27 -7.94 -3.67 8.60
CA LEU A 27 -7.13 -4.05 7.46
C LEU A 27 -7.64 -5.35 6.85
N ASP A 28 -7.44 -5.46 5.56
CA ASP A 28 -7.78 -6.66 4.81
C ASP A 28 -6.57 -7.05 3.95
N ILE A 29 -5.94 -8.17 4.29
CA ILE A 29 -4.69 -8.62 3.66
C ILE A 29 -4.94 -9.99 3.02
N GLY A 30 -4.77 -10.07 1.70
CA GLY A 30 -4.93 -11.31 0.93
C GLY A 30 -3.96 -12.40 1.36
N ASP A 31 -4.37 -13.66 1.20
CA ASP A 31 -3.58 -14.84 1.60
C ASP A 31 -2.32 -15.03 0.75
N GLU A 32 -2.26 -14.41 -0.42
CA GLU A 32 -1.13 -14.37 -1.33
C GLU A 32 -0.02 -13.37 -0.95
N VAL A 33 -0.33 -12.37 -0.12
CA VAL A 33 0.62 -11.31 0.27
C VAL A 33 1.76 -11.86 1.13
N LYS A 34 3.02 -11.62 0.74
CA LYS A 34 4.19 -12.13 1.46
C LYS A 34 4.66 -11.09 2.49
N VAL A 35 4.49 -11.36 3.79
CA VAL A 35 4.96 -10.46 4.88
C VAL A 35 6.47 -10.18 4.82
N ALA A 36 7.25 -11.11 4.27
CA ALA A 36 8.68 -10.92 4.02
C ALA A 36 8.98 -9.70 3.13
N GLN A 37 8.07 -9.34 2.21
CA GLN A 37 8.20 -8.23 1.26
C GLN A 37 7.71 -6.88 1.80
N ILE A 38 7.22 -6.83 3.04
CA ILE A 38 6.76 -5.60 3.68
C ILE A 38 7.76 -5.22 4.77
N SER A 39 8.38 -4.06 4.68
CA SER A 39 9.30 -3.56 5.70
C SER A 39 8.56 -3.28 7.02
N GLY A 40 9.20 -3.58 8.14
CA GLY A 40 8.73 -3.15 9.46
C GLY A 40 9.22 -1.75 9.84
N GLN A 41 10.19 -1.20 9.11
CA GLN A 41 10.85 0.04 9.50
C GLN A 41 10.06 1.25 9.00
N GLY A 42 9.38 1.94 9.92
CA GLY A 42 8.71 3.22 9.64
C GLY A 42 7.51 3.12 8.70
N VAL A 43 7.00 1.91 8.42
CA VAL A 43 5.81 1.73 7.59
C VAL A 43 4.56 2.02 8.43
N THR A 44 3.63 2.80 7.87
CA THR A 44 2.33 3.07 8.49
C THR A 44 1.21 2.68 7.54
N ILE A 45 0.29 1.84 8.02
CA ILE A 45 -0.90 1.41 7.27
C ILE A 45 -2.13 1.90 8.03
N TYR A 46 -2.82 2.88 7.46
CA TYR A 46 -3.99 3.50 8.07
C TYR A 46 -5.25 2.62 7.92
N PRO A 47 -6.29 2.88 8.74
CA PRO A 47 -7.49 2.04 8.79
C PRO A 47 -8.20 1.88 7.43
N GLY A 48 -8.75 0.68 7.20
CA GLY A 48 -9.55 0.36 6.02
C GLY A 48 -8.75 0.04 4.75
N CYS A 49 -7.42 0.05 4.80
CA CYS A 49 -6.59 -0.34 3.66
C CYS A 49 -6.72 -1.83 3.33
N ARG A 50 -6.65 -2.13 2.03
CA ARG A 50 -6.73 -3.47 1.43
C ARG A 50 -5.45 -3.74 0.67
N ILE A 51 -4.77 -4.84 0.98
CA ILE A 51 -3.48 -5.20 0.37
C ILE A 51 -3.59 -6.59 -0.22
N TYR A 52 -3.35 -6.69 -1.52
CA TYR A 52 -3.49 -7.91 -2.30
C TYR A 52 -2.30 -8.13 -3.23
N GLY A 53 -2.21 -9.33 -3.79
CA GLY A 53 -1.23 -9.66 -4.80
C GLY A 53 0.06 -10.23 -4.23
N SER A 54 0.55 -11.31 -4.85
CA SER A 54 1.73 -12.05 -4.41
C SER A 54 3.07 -11.35 -4.71
N GLU A 55 3.00 -10.26 -5.48
CA GLU A 55 4.13 -9.45 -5.92
C GLU A 55 4.20 -8.08 -5.21
N THR A 56 3.29 -7.83 -4.26
CA THR A 56 3.26 -6.55 -3.53
C THR A 56 4.46 -6.38 -2.62
N VAL A 57 5.20 -5.29 -2.82
CA VAL A 57 6.38 -4.90 -2.02
C VAL A 57 6.12 -3.54 -1.37
N ILE A 58 6.40 -3.43 -0.07
CA ILE A 58 6.26 -2.18 0.69
C ILE A 58 7.58 -1.89 1.39
N SER A 59 8.32 -0.90 0.91
CA SER A 59 9.63 -0.54 1.47
C SER A 59 9.53 0.30 2.75
N ALA A 60 10.68 0.58 3.37
CA ALA A 60 10.75 1.36 4.60
C ALA A 60 10.14 2.77 4.45
N GLY A 61 9.48 3.25 5.50
CA GLY A 61 8.92 4.61 5.56
C GLY A 61 7.64 4.83 4.75
N VAL A 62 7.09 3.80 4.08
CA VAL A 62 5.87 3.94 3.29
C VAL A 62 4.66 4.26 4.17
N GLN A 63 3.81 5.18 3.69
CA GLN A 63 2.53 5.51 4.31
C GLN A 63 1.38 5.18 3.37
N LEU A 64 0.44 4.34 3.83
CA LEU A 64 -0.75 3.95 3.07
C LEU A 64 -2.01 4.44 3.76
N GLY A 65 -2.78 5.26 3.06
CA GLY A 65 -4.15 5.58 3.42
C GLY A 65 -4.35 6.71 4.42
N ARG A 66 -3.39 7.64 4.51
CA ARG A 66 -3.44 8.76 5.46
C ARG A 66 -4.67 9.66 5.30
N GLU A 67 -5.19 9.81 4.08
CA GLU A 67 -6.36 10.62 3.76
C GLU A 67 -7.63 9.78 3.49
N GLY A 68 -7.53 8.45 3.58
CA GLY A 68 -8.62 7.51 3.32
C GLY A 68 -8.13 6.14 2.84
N PRO A 69 -9.00 5.15 2.67
CA PRO A 69 -8.58 3.79 2.32
C PRO A 69 -7.78 3.70 1.02
N VAL A 70 -6.69 2.91 1.05
CA VAL A 70 -5.95 2.48 -0.14
C VAL A 70 -6.29 1.03 -0.45
N THR A 71 -6.56 0.73 -1.71
CA THR A 71 -6.49 -0.63 -2.24
C THR A 71 -5.20 -0.75 -3.05
N LEU A 72 -4.32 -1.67 -2.65
CA LEU A 72 -3.03 -1.92 -3.28
C LEU A 72 -2.98 -3.36 -3.80
N GLU A 73 -2.66 -3.55 -5.08
CA GLU A 73 -2.67 -4.86 -5.72
C GLU A 73 -1.45 -5.04 -6.64
N ASN A 74 -0.57 -6.00 -6.33
CA ASN A 74 0.66 -6.29 -7.09
C ASN A 74 1.50 -5.04 -7.41
N CYS A 75 1.66 -4.14 -6.44
CA CYS A 75 2.46 -2.91 -6.60
C CYS A 75 3.79 -3.00 -5.85
N GLN A 76 4.82 -2.36 -6.40
CA GLN A 76 6.12 -2.24 -5.75
C GLN A 76 6.34 -0.79 -5.31
N LEU A 77 6.41 -0.59 -3.99
CA LEU A 77 6.57 0.72 -3.38
C LEU A 77 8.00 0.88 -2.86
N GLY A 78 8.72 1.83 -3.44
CA GLY A 78 10.03 2.27 -2.99
C GLY A 78 9.98 2.96 -1.62
N PRO A 79 11.14 3.30 -1.04
CA PRO A 79 11.20 3.93 0.28
C PRO A 79 10.40 5.23 0.32
N LYS A 80 9.71 5.47 1.43
CA LYS A 80 9.00 6.73 1.72
C LYS A 80 7.91 7.11 0.71
N VAL A 81 7.38 6.16 -0.05
CA VAL A 81 6.19 6.40 -0.90
C VAL A 81 4.98 6.74 -0.03
N GLU A 82 4.20 7.74 -0.46
CA GLU A 82 2.95 8.15 0.19
C GLU A 82 1.76 7.96 -0.75
N LEU A 83 0.94 6.94 -0.49
CA LEU A 83 -0.33 6.73 -1.20
C LEU A 83 -1.46 7.13 -0.27
N LYS A 84 -2.06 8.31 -0.49
CA LYS A 84 -2.91 8.93 0.54
C LYS A 84 -4.33 8.39 0.61
N ALA A 85 -4.96 8.10 -0.52
CA ALA A 85 -6.20 7.33 -0.65
C ALA A 85 -6.44 6.99 -2.14
N GLY A 86 -6.97 5.80 -2.44
CA GLY A 86 -7.26 5.43 -3.84
C GLY A 86 -7.09 3.95 -4.18
N TYR A 87 -6.99 3.66 -5.47
CA TYR A 87 -6.76 2.33 -6.02
C TYR A 87 -5.48 2.30 -6.86
N PHE A 88 -4.60 1.35 -6.58
CA PHE A 88 -3.29 1.19 -7.21
C PHE A 88 -3.09 -0.27 -7.57
N ASN A 89 -2.87 -0.56 -8.85
CA ASN A 89 -2.74 -1.93 -9.34
C ASN A 89 -1.60 -2.05 -10.35
N GLY A 90 -0.76 -3.08 -10.19
CA GLY A 90 0.20 -3.53 -11.20
C GLY A 90 1.18 -2.45 -11.65
N SER A 91 1.69 -1.66 -10.69
CA SER A 91 2.49 -0.46 -10.94
C SER A 91 3.63 -0.31 -9.96
N VAL A 92 4.68 0.38 -10.39
CA VAL A 92 5.91 0.64 -9.62
C VAL A 92 5.95 2.11 -9.21
N PHE A 93 6.32 2.36 -7.96
CA PHE A 93 6.47 3.70 -7.39
C PHE A 93 7.85 3.77 -6.75
N LEU A 94 8.72 4.65 -7.24
CA LEU A 94 10.10 4.80 -6.75
C LEU A 94 10.17 5.67 -5.50
N GLU A 95 11.37 6.00 -5.03
CA GLU A 95 11.57 6.67 -3.75
C GLU A 95 10.78 7.99 -3.66
N LYS A 96 10.08 8.21 -2.53
CA LYS A 96 9.32 9.43 -2.20
C LYS A 96 8.23 9.83 -3.21
N THR A 97 7.79 8.95 -4.09
CA THR A 97 6.60 9.22 -4.90
C THR A 97 5.40 9.49 -3.97
N SER A 98 4.58 10.50 -4.31
CA SER A 98 3.40 10.86 -3.51
C SER A 98 2.15 11.06 -4.38
N LEU A 99 1.05 10.41 -4.02
CA LEU A 99 -0.25 10.55 -4.68
C LEU A 99 -1.33 10.96 -3.71
N GLY A 100 -2.02 12.05 -4.04
CA GLY A 100 -3.12 12.61 -3.26
C GLY A 100 -4.36 11.72 -3.24
N SER A 101 -5.32 12.09 -2.39
CA SER A 101 -6.60 11.37 -2.27
C SER A 101 -7.37 11.29 -3.60
N GLY A 102 -7.99 10.13 -3.84
CA GLY A 102 -8.81 9.86 -5.02
C GLY A 102 -8.00 9.36 -6.23
N ALA A 103 -6.74 8.99 -6.06
CA ALA A 103 -5.92 8.47 -7.14
C ALA A 103 -6.43 7.10 -7.65
N HIS A 104 -6.33 6.90 -8.97
CA HIS A 104 -6.64 5.64 -9.64
C HIS A 104 -5.51 5.29 -10.61
N VAL A 105 -4.54 4.51 -10.14
CA VAL A 105 -3.38 4.07 -10.94
C VAL A 105 -3.60 2.64 -11.39
N ARG A 106 -3.68 2.46 -12.71
CA ARG A 106 -3.85 1.15 -13.36
C ARG A 106 -2.52 0.58 -13.79
N GLU A 107 -2.55 -0.68 -14.19
CA GLU A 107 -1.38 -1.45 -14.60
C GLU A 107 -0.46 -0.74 -15.61
N GLY A 108 0.83 -1.09 -15.51
CA GLY A 108 1.86 -0.63 -16.43
C GLY A 108 2.34 0.80 -16.17
N CYS A 109 2.08 1.36 -14.98
CA CYS A 109 2.64 2.65 -14.60
C CYS A 109 3.97 2.49 -13.85
N ILE A 110 4.89 3.42 -14.10
CA ILE A 110 6.12 3.62 -13.32
C ILE A 110 6.13 5.09 -12.91
N LEU A 111 6.17 5.35 -11.61
CA LEU A 111 6.33 6.69 -11.09
C LEU A 111 7.74 6.81 -10.54
N GLU A 112 8.53 7.68 -11.15
CA GLU A 112 9.93 7.91 -10.86
C GLU A 112 10.11 8.59 -9.49
N GLU A 113 11.36 8.70 -9.05
CA GLU A 113 11.70 9.26 -7.75
C GLU A 113 11.12 10.67 -7.62
N GLU A 114 10.51 10.94 -6.46
CA GLU A 114 9.89 12.23 -6.12
C GLU A 114 8.71 12.64 -7.02
N ALA A 115 8.26 11.77 -7.94
CA ALA A 115 7.08 12.03 -8.76
C ALA A 115 5.86 12.32 -7.87
N ASN A 116 5.10 13.36 -8.25
CA ASN A 116 3.96 13.83 -7.48
C ASN A 116 2.70 13.88 -8.34
N ALA A 117 1.63 13.28 -7.83
CA ALA A 117 0.29 13.45 -8.38
C ALA A 117 -0.63 14.04 -7.29
N ALA A 118 -1.38 15.07 -7.65
CA ALA A 118 -2.32 15.73 -6.75
C ALA A 118 -3.58 14.85 -6.52
N HIS A 119 -4.74 15.46 -6.31
CA HIS A 119 -5.99 14.74 -6.03
C HIS A 119 -6.65 14.22 -7.32
N CYS A 120 -7.38 13.11 -7.21
CA CYS A 120 -8.26 12.60 -8.26
C CYS A 120 -7.56 12.32 -9.61
N VAL A 121 -6.29 11.91 -9.57
CA VAL A 121 -5.51 11.59 -10.79
C VAL A 121 -5.77 10.16 -11.25
N GLY A 122 -5.98 9.98 -12.56
CA GLY A 122 -6.06 8.67 -13.21
C GLY A 122 -4.85 8.41 -14.10
N LEU A 123 -4.16 7.28 -13.93
CA LEU A 123 -3.01 6.89 -14.74
C LEU A 123 -3.18 5.47 -15.30
N LYS A 124 -2.63 5.23 -16.49
CA LYS A 124 -2.58 3.90 -17.13
C LYS A 124 -1.41 3.88 -18.11
N GLN A 125 -0.57 2.85 -18.03
CA GLN A 125 0.56 2.67 -18.97
C GLN A 125 1.38 3.97 -19.14
N THR A 126 1.73 4.60 -18.02
CA THR A 126 2.35 5.93 -17.96
C THR A 126 3.66 5.87 -17.19
N ILE A 127 4.68 6.60 -17.66
CA ILE A 127 5.89 6.88 -16.90
C ILE A 127 5.84 8.36 -16.51
N LEU A 128 6.00 8.66 -15.21
CA LEU A 128 5.95 10.02 -14.64
C LEU A 128 7.20 10.31 -13.82
#